data_AF-A0A381XKU5-F1
#
_entry.id   AF-A0A381XKU5-F1
#
_cell.length_a   1.000
_cell.length_b   1.000
_cell.length_c   1.000
_cell.angle_alpha   90.00
_cell.angle_beta   90.00
_cell.angle_gamma   90.00
#
_symmetry.space_group_name_H-M   'P 1'
#
loop_
_entity.id
_entity.type
_entity.pdbx_description
1 polymer ?
#
loop_
_entity_poly.entity_id
_entity_poly.type
_entity_poly.pdbx_seq_one_letter_code
_entity_poly.pdbx_strand_id
1 'polypeptide(L)' 'MLMDKVNKGGRPFREPSSLRSVRLPVRLWNMVYKVSKDYRSVNEYFLSLVENDLIKKKILKKSERRSLVNSTKG' A
#
# COMPACT_ATOMS: atom_id res chain seq x y z
N MET A 1 -24.69 3.79 11.89
CA MET A 1 -24.76 4.95 10.99
C MET A 1 -23.55 4.89 10.06
N LEU A 2 -23.79 4.58 8.78
CA LEU A 2 -22.74 4.29 7.79
C LEU A 2 -22.19 5.56 7.10
N MET A 3 -22.72 6.74 7.46
CA MET A 3 -22.53 7.98 6.69
C MET A 3 -21.56 8.99 7.32
N ASP A 4 -21.04 8.75 8.51
CA ASP A 4 -20.20 9.75 9.22
C ASP A 4 -18.74 9.84 8.71
N LYS A 5 -18.36 9.04 7.71
CA LYS A 5 -17.00 9.04 7.12
C LYS A 5 -16.96 9.33 5.63
N VAL A 6 -17.99 9.96 5.08
CA VAL A 6 -17.98 10.41 3.70
C VAL A 6 -17.36 11.81 3.68
N ASN A 7 -16.11 11.93 3.17
CA ASN A 7 -15.51 13.24 2.90
C ASN A 7 -16.48 14.06 2.03
N LYS A 8 -16.52 15.40 2.21
CA LYS A 8 -17.45 16.39 1.60
C LYS A 8 -17.69 16.34 0.07
N GLY A 9 -17.16 15.35 -0.65
CA GLY A 9 -17.39 15.11 -2.10
C GLY A 9 -17.65 13.64 -2.47
N GLY A 10 -18.24 12.83 -1.59
CA GLY A 10 -18.70 11.45 -1.94
C GLY A 10 -17.60 10.42 -2.17
N ARG A 11 -16.33 10.80 -2.05
CA ARG A 11 -15.20 9.86 -2.18
C ARG A 11 -14.97 9.14 -0.85
N PRO A 12 -14.73 7.82 -0.88
CA PRO A 12 -14.33 7.10 0.31
C PRO A 12 -13.06 7.72 0.91
N PHE A 13 -12.97 7.74 2.24
CA PHE A 13 -11.79 8.21 2.95
C PHE A 13 -10.55 7.46 2.47
N ARG A 14 -9.51 8.21 2.08
CA ARG A 14 -8.21 7.65 1.70
C ARG A 14 -7.16 8.21 2.64
N GLU A 15 -6.29 7.33 3.10
CA GLU A 15 -5.08 7.71 3.81
C GLU A 15 -4.28 8.73 2.96
N PRO A 16 -3.84 9.85 3.54
CA PRO A 16 -3.02 10.83 2.82
C PRO A 16 -1.71 10.17 2.36
N SER A 17 -1.23 10.55 1.17
CA SER A 17 0.00 10.01 0.59
C SER A 17 0.85 11.12 -0.02
N SER A 18 2.15 10.90 -0.08
CA SER A 18 3.13 11.84 -0.66
C SER A 18 3.98 11.12 -1.69
N LEU A 19 4.14 11.72 -2.87
CA LEU A 19 5.03 11.19 -3.91
C LEU A 19 6.48 11.52 -3.56
N ARG A 20 7.32 10.49 -3.45
CA ARG A 20 8.75 10.63 -3.25
C ARG A 20 9.51 9.83 -4.31
N SER A 21 10.48 10.47 -4.94
CA SER A 21 11.32 9.83 -5.96
C SER A 21 12.38 8.95 -5.30
N VAL A 22 12.53 7.71 -5.79
CA VAL A 22 13.56 6.77 -5.33
C VAL A 22 14.50 6.46 -6.48
N ARG A 23 15.80 6.60 -6.25
CA ARG A 23 16.84 6.24 -7.21
C ARG A 23 17.35 4.84 -6.92
N LEU A 24 17.21 3.94 -7.89
CA LEU A 24 17.79 2.60 -7.88
C LEU A 24 18.54 2.36 -9.21
N PRO A 25 19.59 1.52 -9.22
CA PRO A 25 20.20 1.04 -10.46
C PRO A 25 19.16 0.39 -11.37
N VAL A 26 19.33 0.53 -12.68
CA VAL A 26 18.43 -0.05 -13.70
C VAL A 26 18.27 -1.56 -13.53
N ARG A 27 19.36 -2.26 -13.19
CA ARG A 27 19.33 -3.70 -12.90
C ARG A 27 18.31 -4.05 -11.80
N LEU A 28 18.21 -3.24 -10.75
CA LEU A 28 17.26 -3.46 -9.67
C LEU A 28 15.84 -3.11 -10.10
N TRP A 29 15.65 -2.02 -10.84
CA TRP A 29 14.34 -1.70 -11.41
C TRP A 29 13.80 -2.84 -12.26
N ASN A 30 14.62 -3.45 -13.13
CA ASN A 30 14.23 -4.58 -13.96
C ASN A 30 13.80 -5.80 -13.11
N MET A 31 14.50 -6.06 -12.00
CA MET A 31 14.14 -7.12 -11.05
C MET A 31 12.81 -6.80 -10.34
N VAL A 32 12.65 -5.56 -9.86
CA VAL A 32 11.42 -5.06 -9.24
C VAL A 32 10.24 -5.22 -10.19
N TYR A 33 10.35 -4.78 -11.44
CA TYR A 33 9.29 -4.95 -12.44
C TYR A 33 8.94 -6.42 -12.70
N LYS A 34 9.92 -7.32 -12.65
CA LYS A 34 9.69 -8.75 -12.85
C LYS A 34 8.89 -9.36 -11.69
N VAL A 35 9.24 -9.02 -10.45
CA VAL A 35 8.59 -9.59 -9.25
C VAL A 35 7.29 -8.88 -8.88
N SER A 36 7.11 -7.63 -9.27
CA SER A 36 5.89 -6.87 -8.99
C SER A 36 4.70 -7.26 -9.88
N LYS A 37 4.86 -8.23 -10.79
CA LYS A 37 3.80 -8.63 -11.75
C LYS A 37 2.57 -9.22 -11.07
N ASP A 38 2.74 -9.85 -9.92
CA ASP A 38 1.64 -10.44 -9.14
C ASP A 38 0.91 -9.39 -8.27
N TYR A 39 1.39 -8.15 -8.31
CA TYR A 39 0.81 -7.01 -7.58
C TYR A 39 0.07 -6.10 -8.56
N ARG A 40 -0.93 -5.37 -8.08
CA ARG A 40 -1.70 -4.38 -8.87
C ARG A 40 -0.82 -3.26 -9.40
N SER A 41 0.28 -2.95 -8.72
CA SER A 41 1.27 -1.97 -9.16
C SER A 41 2.61 -2.17 -8.48
N VAL A 42 3.67 -1.58 -9.06
CA VAL A 42 5.00 -1.49 -8.43
C VAL A 42 4.91 -0.82 -7.06
N ASN A 43 4.06 0.21 -6.91
CA ASN A 43 3.87 0.89 -5.63
C ASN A 43 3.27 -0.03 -4.56
N GLU A 44 2.32 -0.89 -4.93
CA GLU A 44 1.75 -1.88 -4.00
C GLU A 44 2.80 -2.92 -3.57
N TYR A 45 3.66 -3.35 -4.50
CA TYR A 45 4.80 -4.20 -4.16
C TYR A 45 5.72 -3.52 -3.12
N PHE A 46 6.14 -2.28 -3.36
CA PHE A 46 6.96 -1.53 -2.39
C PHE A 46 6.26 -1.35 -1.05
N LEU A 47 4.97 -1.01 -1.05
CA LEU A 47 4.19 -0.87 0.17
C LEU A 47 4.20 -2.18 0.96
N SER A 48 4.02 -3.32 0.30
CA SER A 48 4.04 -4.62 0.96
C SER A 48 5.40 -4.93 1.60
N LEU A 49 6.52 -4.58 0.94
CA LEU A 49 7.86 -4.76 1.49
C LEU A 49 8.08 -3.90 2.74
N VAL A 50 7.70 -2.62 2.67
CA VAL A 50 7.86 -1.68 3.78
C VAL A 50 6.99 -2.08 4.97
N GLU A 51 5.71 -2.37 4.76
CA GLU A 51 4.81 -2.83 5.82
C GLU A 51 5.32 -4.13 6.47
N ASN A 52 5.77 -5.10 5.67
CA ASN A 52 6.31 -6.36 6.18
C ASN A 52 7.56 -6.14 7.05
N ASP A 53 8.49 -5.29 6.62
CA ASP A 53 9.70 -4.98 7.40
C ASP A 53 9.35 -4.26 8.71
N LEU A 54 8.46 -3.25 8.66
CA LEU A 54 8.05 -2.50 9.85
C LEU A 54 7.27 -3.36 10.85
N ILE A 55 6.42 -4.28 10.36
CA ILE A 55 5.74 -5.27 11.22
C ILE A 55 6.74 -6.21 11.86
N LYS A 56 7.71 -6.73 11.09
CA LYS A 56 8.77 -7.61 11.62
C LYS A 56 9.58 -6.89 12.71
N LYS A 57 9.81 -5.59 12.56
CA LYS A 57 10.48 -4.73 13.55
C LYS A 57 9.58 -4.29 14.71
N LYS A 58 8.31 -4.69 14.73
CA LYS A 58 7.30 -4.31 15.73
C LYS A 58 7.05 -2.79 15.81
N ILE A 59 7.35 -2.06 14.73
CA ILE A 59 7.10 -0.61 14.61
C ILE A 59 5.66 -0.37 14.14
N LEU A 60 5.19 -1.20 13.20
CA LEU A 60 3.82 -1.18 12.69
C LEU A 60 3.04 -2.38 13.24
N LYS A 61 1.82 -2.18 13.73
CA LYS A 61 0.97 -3.31 14.14
C LYS A 61 0.36 -3.97 12.91
N LYS A 62 0.19 -5.30 12.95
CA LYS A 62 -0.44 -6.05 11.85
C LYS A 62 -1.88 -5.56 11.54
N SER A 63 -2.60 -5.06 12.53
CA SER A 63 -3.95 -4.49 12.39
C SER A 63 -3.98 -3.14 11.68
N GLU A 64 -2.85 -2.42 11.65
CA GLU A 64 -2.69 -1.13 10.97
C GLU A 64 -2.25 -1.31 9.52
N ARG A 65 -1.95 -2.54 9.12
CA ARG A 65 -1.69 -2.89 7.73
C ARG A 65 -2.88 -2.45 6.89
N ARG A 66 -2.61 -1.84 5.75
CA ARG A 66 -3.68 -1.50 4.82
C ARG A 66 -4.26 -2.79 4.24
N SER A 67 -5.37 -3.26 4.84
CA SER A 67 -6.20 -4.30 4.26
C SER A 67 -6.55 -3.84 2.86
N LEU A 68 -6.39 -4.72 1.86
CA LEU A 68 -7.01 -4.57 0.56
C LEU A 68 -8.46 -4.13 0.85
N VAL A 69 -8.76 -2.87 0.54
CA VAL A 69 -10.11 -2.33 0.58
C VAL A 69 -10.79 -3.02 -0.59
N ASN A 70 -11.28 -4.23 -0.29
CA ASN A 70 -12.07 -5.20 -1.05
C ASN A 70 -11.71 -6.64 -0.61
N SER A 71 -11.64 -6.91 0.70
CA SER A 71 -12.19 -8.19 1.17
C SER A 71 -13.70 -8.01 1.11
N THR A 72 -14.28 -8.20 -0.08
CA THR A 72 -15.71 -8.50 -0.18
C THR A 72 -15.96 -9.68 0.75
N LYS A 73 -16.54 -9.39 1.92
CA LYS A 73 -17.38 -10.36 2.61
C LYS A 73 -18.51 -10.67 1.62
N GLY A 74 -18.31 -11.71 0.82
CA GLY A 74 -19.41 -12.55 0.37
C GLY A 74 -19.84 -13.44 1.51
#